data_AF-A0A838SUI5-F1
#
_entry.id   AF-A0A838SUI5-F1
#
_cell.length_a   1.000
_cell.length_b   1.000
_cell.length_c   1.000
_cell.angle_alpha   90.00
_cell.angle_beta   90.00
_cell.angle_gamma   90.00
#
_symmetry.space_group_name_H-M   'P 1'
#
loop_
_entity.id
_entity.type
_entity.pdbx_description
1 polymer ?
#
loop_
_entity_poly.entity_id
_entity_poly.type
_entity_poly.pdbx_seq_one_letter_code
_entity_poly.pdbx_strand_id
1 'polypeptide(L)' 'MKVKADLSDSTILLGNNGVPLAIADNGGKHEGTLRVGKATVEWRKGKTQAGNGKKIKIEKLIER' A
#
# COMPACT_ATOMS: atom_id res chain seq x y z
N MET A 1 1.79 -16.13 7.92
CA MET A 1 2.10 -14.94 7.11
C MET A 1 3.30 -15.26 6.24
N LYS A 2 3.21 -15.12 4.92
CA LYS A 2 4.38 -15.09 4.05
C LYS A 2 4.22 -13.96 3.03
N VAL A 3 5.21 -13.08 2.99
CA VAL A 3 5.34 -11.95 2.09
C VAL A 3 6.58 -12.17 1.24
N LYS A 4 6.47 -12.06 -0.08
CA LYS A 4 7.59 -11.77 -0.99
C LYS A 4 7.09 -10.81 -2.06
N ALA A 5 7.61 -9.58 -2.03
CA ALA A 5 7.69 -8.73 -3.21
C ALA A 5 9.16 -8.70 -3.60
N ASP A 6 9.52 -9.39 -4.68
CA ASP A 6 10.84 -9.30 -5.30
C ASP A 6 10.67 -8.51 -6.60
N LEU A 7 11.36 -7.38 -6.68
CA LEU A 7 11.24 -6.36 -7.72
C LEU A 7 12.63 -5.82 -8.09
N SER A 8 13.67 -6.66 -7.99
CA SER A 8 15.08 -6.26 -8.00
C SER A 8 15.52 -5.29 -9.11
N ASP A 9 14.80 -5.21 -10.23
CA ASP A 9 15.06 -4.27 -11.34
C ASP A 9 13.80 -3.53 -11.87
N SER A 10 12.68 -3.61 -11.17
CA SER A 10 11.42 -3.02 -11.67
C SER A 10 11.27 -1.56 -11.23
N THR A 11 11.45 -0.63 -12.18
CA THR A 11 11.04 0.76 -11.97
C THR A 11 9.51 0.85 -11.99
N ILE A 12 8.89 0.87 -10.81
CA ILE A 12 7.46 1.19 -10.71
C ILE A 12 7.32 2.70 -10.68
N LEU A 13 6.98 3.28 -11.84
CA LEU A 13 6.67 4.70 -11.94
C LEU A 13 5.42 5.01 -11.12
N LEU A 14 5.59 5.82 -10.08
CA LEU A 14 4.48 6.40 -9.32
C LEU A 14 3.73 7.39 -10.23
N GLY A 15 2.74 6.89 -10.97
CA GLY A 15 1.74 7.74 -11.61
C GLY A 15 0.98 8.58 -10.56
N ASN A 16 0.07 9.46 -11.01
CA ASN A 16 -0.67 10.36 -10.12
C ASN A 16 -1.43 9.63 -8.98
N ASN A 17 -1.75 8.36 -9.20
CA ASN A 17 -2.52 7.54 -8.25
C ASN A 17 -1.66 6.66 -7.32
N GLY A 18 -0.33 6.72 -7.38
CA GLY A 18 0.55 5.87 -6.55
C GLY A 18 0.42 4.37 -6.87
N VAL A 19 0.97 3.52 -6.01
CA VAL A 19 0.94 2.05 -6.16
C VAL A 19 -0.04 1.44 -5.16
N PRO A 20 -1.18 0.86 -5.60
CA PRO A 20 -2.07 0.10 -4.75
C PRO A 20 -1.58 -1.35 -4.56
N LEU A 21 -1.61 -1.82 -3.33
CA LEU A 21 -1.27 -3.17 -2.89
C LEU A 21 -2.48 -3.75 -2.16
N ALA A 22 -3.15 -4.72 -2.77
CA ALA A 22 -4.25 -5.43 -2.13
C ALA A 22 -3.69 -6.41 -1.09
N ILE A 23 -4.17 -6.31 0.14
CA ILE A 23 -3.78 -7.17 1.25
C ILE A 23 -4.95 -8.09 1.59
N ALA A 24 -4.66 -9.38 1.69
CA ALA A 24 -5.60 -10.41 2.11
C ALA A 24 -5.02 -11.19 3.30
N ASP A 25 -5.90 -11.79 4.10
CA ASP A 25 -5.51 -12.72 5.14
C ASP A 25 -5.05 -14.07 4.57
N ASN A 26 -4.60 -15.00 5.42
CA ASN A 26 -4.12 -16.31 4.98
C ASN A 26 -5.25 -17.19 4.39
N GLY A 27 -6.52 -16.82 4.57
CA GLY A 27 -7.68 -17.48 4.00
C GLY A 27 -8.15 -16.85 2.67
N GLY A 28 -7.43 -15.86 2.15
CA GLY A 28 -7.78 -15.15 0.91
C GLY A 28 -8.85 -14.08 1.08
N LYS A 29 -9.29 -13.77 2.31
CA LYS A 29 -10.25 -12.70 2.56
C LYS A 29 -9.55 -11.36 2.40
N HIS A 30 -10.16 -10.47 1.60
CA HIS A 30 -9.64 -9.12 1.40
C HIS A 30 -9.76 -8.27 2.67
N GLU A 31 -8.61 -7.84 3.21
CA GLU A 31 -8.54 -7.01 4.41
C GLU A 31 -8.54 -5.51 4.05
N GLY A 32 -7.98 -5.17 2.89
CA GLY A 32 -7.95 -3.80 2.39
C GLY A 32 -6.87 -3.56 1.36
N THR A 33 -6.67 -2.31 1.01
CA THR A 33 -5.65 -1.90 0.04
C THR A 33 -4.73 -0.83 0.63
N LEU A 34 -3.43 -1.13 0.65
CA LEU A 34 -2.39 -0.16 0.98
C LEU A 34 -2.01 0.60 -0.30
N ARG A 35 -1.97 1.92 -0.28
CA ARG A 35 -1.53 2.74 -1.41
C ARG A 35 -0.25 3.47 -1.02
N VAL A 36 0.83 3.23 -1.77
CA VAL A 36 2.08 3.98 -1.65
C VAL A 36 2.02 5.16 -2.62
N GLY A 37 1.84 6.36 -2.09
CA GLY A 37 1.93 7.62 -2.85
C GLY A 37 3.32 8.24 -2.77
N LYS A 38 3.50 9.43 -3.37
CA LYS A 38 4.79 10.14 -3.39
C LYS A 38 5.28 10.58 -2.00
N ALA A 39 4.36 11.02 -1.14
CA ALA A 39 4.69 11.57 0.19
C ALA A 39 4.04 10.80 1.35
N THR A 40 3.02 9.99 1.06
CA THR A 40 2.21 9.32 2.07
C THR A 40 1.93 7.89 1.68
N VAL A 41 1.69 7.09 2.71
CA VAL A 41 1.09 5.77 2.57
C VAL A 41 -0.32 5.83 3.14
N GLU A 42 -1.27 5.31 2.37
CA GLU A 42 -2.69 5.30 2.70
C GLU A 42 -3.20 3.87 2.88
N TRP A 43 -3.74 3.56 4.06
CA TRP A 43 -4.44 2.31 4.32
C TRP A 43 -5.95 2.46 4.11
N ARG A 44 -6.50 1.64 3.22
CA ARG A 44 -7.94 1.59 2.90
C ARG A 44 -8.50 0.27 3.38
N LYS A 45 -9.23 0.27 4.50
CA LYS A 45 -9.83 -0.95 5.06
C LYS A 45 -11.00 -1.41 4.21
N GLY A 46 -11.05 -2.68 3.83
CA GLY A 46 -12.11 -3.22 2.98
C GLY A 46 -12.24 -2.43 1.67
N LYS A 47 -13.45 -1.87 1.40
CA LYS A 47 -13.79 -1.15 0.15
C LYS A 47 -13.57 0.37 0.21
N THR A 48 -12.83 0.90 1.19
CA THR A 48 -12.58 2.34 1.30
C THR A 48 -11.92 2.90 0.03
N GLN A 49 -12.45 4.01 -0.49
CA GLN A 49 -11.94 4.65 -1.70
C GLN A 49 -10.58 5.34 -1.47
N ALA A 50 -9.83 5.56 -2.55
CA ALA A 50 -8.60 6.34 -2.51
C ALA A 50 -8.87 7.76 -2.00
N GLY A 51 -7.99 8.28 -1.14
CA GLY A 51 -8.15 9.59 -0.51
C GLY A 51 -8.88 9.56 0.84
N ASN A 52 -9.65 8.51 1.13
CA ASN A 52 -10.46 8.38 2.34
C ASN A 52 -9.91 7.36 3.35
N GLY A 53 -8.72 6.82 3.08
CA GLY A 53 -8.04 5.89 3.98
C GLY A 53 -7.26 6.61 5.08
N LYS A 54 -6.74 5.82 6.04
CA LYS A 54 -5.81 6.33 7.05
C LYS A 54 -4.47 6.63 6.38
N LYS A 55 -4.01 7.88 6.47
CA LYS A 55 -2.75 8.32 5.85
C LYS A 55 -1.67 8.53 6.89
N ILE A 56 -0.46 8.12 6.55
CA ILE A 56 0.76 8.50 7.28
C ILE A 56 1.79 9.02 6.28
N LYS A 57 2.67 9.93 6.73
CA LYS A 57 3.85 10.32 5.93
C LYS A 57 4.73 9.10 5.71
N ILE A 58 5.34 9.01 4.53
CA ILE A 58 6.24 7.91 4.20
C ILE A 58 7.44 7.86 5.17
N GLU A 59 7.93 9.03 5.60
CA GLU A 59 8.99 9.18 6.61
C GLU A 59 8.70 8.38 7.89
N LYS A 60 7.46 8.48 8.40
CA LYS A 60 7.03 7.77 9.61
C LYS A 60 6.94 6.25 9.43
N LEU A 61 6.77 5.78 8.19
CA LEU A 61 6.73 4.34 7.91
C LEU A 61 8.14 3.73 7.87
N ILE A 62 9.13 4.50 7.42
CA ILE A 62 10.52 4.05 7.23
C ILE A 62 11.44 4.40 8.40
N GLU A 63 10.92 5.10 9.40
CA GLU A 63 11.62 5.46 10.63
C GLU A 63 12.16 4.20 11.33
N ARG A 64 13.44 4.22 11.72
CA ARG A 64 14.18 3.12 12.36
C ARG A 64 14.22 3.28 13.87
#